data_AF-A0A7V9G6L4-F1
#
_entry.id   AF-A0A7V9G6L4-F1
#
_cell.length_a   1.000
_cell.length_b   1.000
_cell.length_c   1.000
_cell.angle_alpha   90.00
_cell.angle_beta   90.00
_cell.angle_gamma   90.00
#
_symmetry.space_group_name_H-M   'P 1'
#
loop_
_entity.id
_entity.type
_entity.pdbx_description
1 polymer ?
#
loop_
_entity_poly.entity_id
_entity_poly.type
_entity_poly.pdbx_seq_one_letter_code
_entity_poly.pdbx_strand_id
1 'polypeptide(L)'
;MAPCWTARHAPLDALVRRALVADRSAIYDVIDVRGKAGASALLVAGMSDSHAGTRRHSALIAGTTMDFLDEPSLVLPIAHLLADDEVTVRRMAAGVLGYFYDQRAVPFLERVLADTDPDVRANAQKSLERLMRHC
;
A
#
# COMPACT_ATOMS: atom_id res chain seq x y z
N MET A 1 -21.42 2.36 -2.82
CA MET A 1 -21.33 2.52 -1.35
C MET A 1 -19.86 2.63 -1.01
N ALA A 2 -19.38 3.82 -0.61
CA ALA A 2 -17.97 4.02 -0.29
C ALA A 2 -17.64 3.35 1.07
N PRO A 3 -16.54 2.58 1.18
CA PRO A 3 -16.16 1.95 2.43
C PRO A 3 -15.77 2.98 3.51
N CYS A 4 -16.08 2.65 4.77
CA CYS A 4 -16.01 3.46 6.00
C CYS A 4 -14.68 4.23 6.24
N TRP A 5 -13.60 3.95 5.52
CA TRP A 5 -12.29 4.57 5.73
C TRP A 5 -12.07 5.87 4.92
N THR A 6 -12.88 6.15 3.88
CA THR A 6 -12.75 7.40 3.10
C THR A 6 -13.14 8.66 3.89
N ALA A 7 -13.86 8.51 5.01
CA ALA A 7 -14.45 9.62 5.75
C ALA A 7 -13.48 10.36 6.69
N ARG A 8 -12.22 9.92 6.86
CA ARG A 8 -11.28 10.51 7.84
C ARG A 8 -9.95 11.00 7.29
N HIS A 9 -9.71 10.89 5.98
CA HIS A 9 -8.44 11.33 5.40
C HIS A 9 -8.70 12.48 4.43
N ALA A 10 -8.34 13.71 4.86
CA ALA A 10 -8.33 14.85 3.96
C ALA A 10 -7.40 14.55 2.77
N PRO A 11 -7.78 14.89 1.53
CA PRO A 11 -6.91 14.70 0.39
C PRO A 11 -5.60 15.46 0.61
N LEU A 12 -4.48 14.82 0.29
CA LEU A 12 -3.16 15.43 0.43
C LEU A 12 -3.12 16.73 -0.39
N ASP A 13 -2.51 17.79 0.14
CA ASP A 13 -2.28 18.97 -0.68
C ASP A 13 -1.28 18.65 -1.81
N ALA A 14 -1.23 19.50 -2.83
CA ALA A 14 -0.38 19.26 -4.00
C ALA A 14 1.12 19.22 -3.67
N LEU A 15 1.55 19.94 -2.62
CA LEU A 15 2.94 19.98 -2.19
C LEU A 15 3.35 18.66 -1.54
N VAL A 16 2.52 18.15 -0.63
CA VAL A 16 2.72 16.87 0.05
C VAL A 16 2.68 15.71 -0.95
N ARG A 17 1.77 15.72 -1.93
CA ARG A 17 1.77 14.71 -3.00
C ARG A 17 3.07 14.72 -3.80
N ARG A 18 3.55 15.91 -4.18
CA ARG A 18 4.81 16.07 -4.93
C ARG A 18 5.99 15.57 -4.12
N ALA A 19 6.08 15.95 -2.84
CA ALA A 19 7.14 15.51 -1.95
C ALA A 19 7.12 13.98 -1.80
N LEU A 20 5.94 13.40 -1.56
CA LEU A 20 5.80 11.95 -1.38
C LEU A 20 6.26 11.16 -2.61
N VAL A 21 6.00 11.66 -3.82
CA VAL A 21 6.39 10.97 -5.08
C VAL A 21 7.83 11.28 -5.50
N ALA A 22 8.31 12.50 -5.23
CA ALA A 22 9.64 12.94 -5.64
C ALA A 22 10.74 12.40 -4.72
N ASP A 23 10.46 12.30 -3.42
CA ASP A 23 11.41 11.85 -2.43
C ASP A 23 10.76 10.88 -1.43
N ARG A 24 10.97 9.60 -1.70
CA ARG A 24 10.50 8.53 -0.81
C ARG A 24 11.16 8.56 0.57
N SER A 25 12.33 9.20 0.72
CA SER A 25 13.03 9.30 2.01
C SER A 25 12.39 10.30 2.96
N ALA A 26 11.56 11.21 2.43
CA ALA A 26 10.78 12.16 3.23
C ALA A 26 9.85 11.46 4.25
N ILE A 27 9.53 10.18 4.06
CA ILE A 27 8.77 9.42 5.05
C ILE A 27 9.54 9.25 6.37
N TYR A 28 10.88 9.20 6.34
CA TYR A 28 11.69 9.12 7.55
C TYR A 28 11.61 10.43 8.34
N ASP A 29 11.65 11.58 7.67
CA ASP A 29 11.43 12.88 8.30
C ASP A 29 10.03 12.95 8.94
N VAL A 30 9.01 12.39 8.28
CA VAL A 30 7.66 12.31 8.83
C VAL A 30 7.61 11.41 10.06
N ILE A 31 8.35 10.30 10.08
CA ILE A 31 8.48 9.44 11.26
C ILE A 31 9.13 10.22 12.40
N ASP A 32 10.20 10.97 12.13
CA ASP A 32 10.92 11.74 13.14
C ASP A 32 10.06 12.88 13.72
N VAL A 33 9.29 13.58 12.88
CA VAL A 33 8.50 14.74 13.29
C VAL A 33 7.12 14.37 13.84
N ARG A 34 6.44 13.38 13.24
CA ARG A 34 5.03 13.04 13.51
C ARG A 34 4.84 11.63 14.09
N GLY A 35 5.91 10.86 14.23
CA GLY A 35 5.87 9.48 14.67
C GLY A 35 5.33 8.51 13.61
N LYS A 36 5.43 7.21 13.93
CA LYS A 36 4.92 6.11 13.11
C LYS A 36 3.44 6.27 12.74
N ALA A 37 2.59 6.65 13.70
CA ALA A 37 1.17 6.86 13.46
C ALA A 37 0.89 7.99 12.44
N GLY A 38 1.68 9.07 12.49
CA GLY A 38 1.59 10.17 11.53
C GLY A 38 2.03 9.76 10.12
N ALA A 39 3.11 8.98 10.03
CA ALA A 39 3.57 8.41 8.77
C ALA A 39 2.55 7.43 8.18
N SER A 40 1.99 6.52 8.97
CA SER A 40 0.94 5.58 8.55
C SER A 40 -0.30 6.32 8.05
N ALA A 41 -0.77 7.33 8.78
CA ALA A 41 -1.91 8.13 8.36
C ALA A 41 -1.67 8.86 7.02
N LEU A 42 -0.45 9.36 6.80
CA LEU A 42 -0.05 9.99 5.54
C LEU A 42 -0.08 8.98 4.39
N LEU A 43 0.45 7.77 4.60
CA LEU A 43 0.45 6.71 3.59
C LEU A 43 -0.98 6.27 3.26
N VAL A 44 -1.84 6.06 4.25
CA VAL A 44 -3.25 5.70 4.02
C VAL A 44 -3.98 6.79 3.23
N ALA A 45 -3.74 8.06 3.54
CA ALA A 45 -4.29 9.17 2.77
C ALA A 45 -3.79 9.16 1.31
N GLY A 46 -2.50 8.91 1.10
CA GLY A 46 -1.90 8.82 -0.23
C GLY A 46 -2.40 7.61 -1.05
N MET A 47 -2.73 6.49 -0.41
CA MET A 47 -3.39 5.34 -1.06
C MET A 47 -4.81 5.66 -1.54
N SER A 48 -5.44 6.72 -1.03
CA SER A 48 -6.77 7.19 -1.50
C SER A 48 -6.69 8.35 -2.50
N ASP A 49 -5.48 8.74 -2.94
CA ASP A 49 -5.31 9.92 -3.76
C ASP A 49 -5.93 9.76 -5.16
N SER A 50 -6.43 10.85 -5.73
CA SER A 50 -6.95 10.86 -7.10
C SER A 50 -5.89 10.44 -8.13
N HIS A 51 -4.61 10.69 -7.86
CA HIS A 51 -3.52 10.35 -8.76
C HIS A 51 -2.98 8.95 -8.49
N ALA A 52 -3.04 8.09 -9.52
CA ALA A 52 -2.54 6.73 -9.43
C ALA A 52 -1.04 6.67 -9.06
N GLY A 53 -0.25 7.64 -9.50
CA GLY A 53 1.15 7.77 -9.12
C GLY A 53 1.34 7.89 -7.60
N THR A 54 0.53 8.71 -6.94
CA THR A 54 0.55 8.88 -5.48
C THR A 54 0.08 7.62 -4.76
N ARG A 55 -1.01 6.98 -5.23
CA ARG A 55 -1.49 5.72 -4.65
C ARG A 55 -0.44 4.61 -4.69
N ARG A 56 0.13 4.39 -5.89
CA ARG A 56 1.20 3.43 -6.13
C ARG A 56 2.42 3.73 -5.25
N HIS A 57 2.84 4.99 -5.20
CA HIS A 57 4.04 5.37 -4.45
C HIS A 57 3.82 5.22 -2.94
N SER A 58 2.61 5.48 -2.44
CA SER A 58 2.26 5.26 -1.04
C SER A 58 2.31 3.78 -0.66
N ALA A 59 1.80 2.89 -1.51
CA ALA A 59 1.93 1.45 -1.33
C ALA A 59 3.39 0.99 -1.34
N LEU A 60 4.19 1.50 -2.29
CA LEU A 60 5.61 1.21 -2.37
C LEU A 60 6.35 1.61 -1.09
N ILE A 61 6.16 2.86 -0.63
CA ILE A 61 6.80 3.35 0.58
C ILE A 61 6.44 2.43 1.75
N ALA A 62 5.15 2.13 1.95
CA ALA A 62 4.68 1.26 3.02
C ALA A 62 5.38 -0.11 3.03
N GLY A 63 5.59 -0.73 1.87
CA GLY A 63 6.32 -2.00 1.77
C GLY A 63 7.82 -1.88 2.02
N THR A 64 8.44 -0.77 1.63
CA THR A 64 9.89 -0.56 1.81
C THR A 64 10.29 -0.04 3.19
N THR A 65 9.34 0.50 3.96
CA THR A 65 9.60 1.07 5.29
C THR A 65 9.01 0.25 6.42
N MET A 66 8.57 -0.99 6.17
CA MET A 66 7.98 -1.85 7.20
C MET A 66 8.92 -2.06 8.40
N ASP A 67 10.23 -2.23 8.18
CA ASP A 67 11.19 -2.43 9.28
C ASP A 67 11.26 -1.22 10.22
N PHE A 68 10.88 -0.03 9.73
CA PHE A 68 10.88 1.21 10.49
C PHE A 68 9.49 1.52 11.07
N LEU A 69 8.43 1.34 10.26
CA LEU A 69 7.06 1.60 10.69
C LEU A 69 6.57 0.52 11.64
N ASP A 70 6.81 -0.76 11.33
CA ASP A 70 6.26 -1.92 12.04
C ASP A 70 4.74 -1.79 12.23
N GLU A 71 4.03 -1.57 11.11
CA GLU A 71 2.62 -1.22 11.10
C GLU A 71 1.79 -2.24 10.30
N PRO A 72 1.40 -3.36 10.92
CA PRO A 72 0.49 -4.34 10.34
C PRO A 72 -0.87 -3.73 9.96
N SER A 73 -1.21 -2.56 10.49
CA SER A 73 -2.44 -1.83 10.16
C SER A 73 -2.51 -1.44 8.67
N LEU A 74 -1.38 -1.36 7.96
CA LEU A 74 -1.30 -1.00 6.54
C LEU A 74 -1.70 -2.13 5.58
N VAL A 75 -1.83 -3.37 6.06
CA VAL A 75 -2.23 -4.53 5.24
C VAL A 75 -3.59 -4.30 4.57
N LEU A 76 -4.60 -3.84 5.32
CA LEU A 76 -5.95 -3.64 4.78
C LEU A 76 -6.04 -2.45 3.80
N PRO A 77 -5.45 -1.27 4.07
CA PRO A 77 -5.33 -0.20 3.09
C PRO A 77 -4.67 -0.65 1.78
N ILE A 78 -3.57 -1.40 1.85
CA ILE A 78 -2.88 -1.89 0.65
C ILE A 78 -3.72 -2.95 -0.07
N ALA A 79 -4.43 -3.82 0.67
CA ALA A 79 -5.33 -4.80 0.07
C ALA A 79 -6.47 -4.16 -0.73
N HIS A 80 -6.94 -2.97 -0.36
CA HIS A 80 -7.93 -2.23 -1.17
C HIS A 80 -7.40 -1.84 -2.54
N LEU A 81 -6.09 -1.55 -2.65
CA LEU A 81 -5.46 -1.18 -3.93
C LEU A 81 -5.36 -2.35 -4.92
N LEU A 82 -5.64 -3.58 -4.50
CA LEU A 82 -5.77 -4.72 -5.40
C LEU A 82 -7.00 -4.63 -6.31
N ALA A 83 -7.95 -3.74 -6.00
CA ALA A 83 -9.12 -3.47 -6.82
C ALA A 83 -9.03 -2.11 -7.55
N ASP A 84 -7.84 -1.50 -7.59
CA ASP A 84 -7.63 -0.21 -8.23
C ASP A 84 -7.84 -0.26 -9.74
N ASP A 85 -8.41 0.79 -10.32
CA ASP A 85 -8.62 0.88 -11.77
C ASP A 85 -7.29 0.83 -12.54
N GLU A 86 -6.23 1.40 -11.97
CA GLU A 86 -4.92 1.48 -12.61
C GLU A 86 -4.11 0.21 -12.37
N VAL A 87 -3.73 -0.47 -13.45
CA VAL A 87 -2.99 -1.74 -13.39
C VAL A 87 -1.68 -1.60 -12.64
N THR A 88 -0.97 -0.47 -12.80
CA THR A 88 0.30 -0.25 -12.12
C THR A 88 0.16 -0.11 -10.60
N VAL A 89 -1.01 0.31 -10.11
CA VAL A 89 -1.33 0.35 -8.68
C VAL A 89 -1.64 -1.06 -8.17
N ARG A 90 -2.48 -1.84 -8.88
CA ARG A 90 -2.79 -3.23 -8.53
C ARG A 90 -1.54 -4.10 -8.46
N ARG A 91 -0.65 -3.99 -9.46
CA ARG A 91 0.63 -4.71 -9.51
C ARG A 91 1.50 -4.43 -8.29
N MET A 92 1.56 -3.16 -7.88
CA MET A 92 2.32 -2.73 -6.70
C MET A 92 1.73 -3.31 -5.43
N ALA A 93 0.41 -3.19 -5.25
CA ALA A 93 -0.29 -3.73 -4.08
C ALA A 93 -0.10 -5.25 -3.94
N ALA A 94 -0.26 -6.00 -5.02
CA ALA A 94 -0.07 -7.46 -5.04
C ALA A 94 1.35 -7.86 -4.62
N GLY A 95 2.37 -7.14 -5.09
CA GLY A 95 3.76 -7.39 -4.72
C GLY A 95 4.08 -7.00 -3.28
N VAL A 96 3.60 -5.83 -2.83
CA VAL A 96 3.92 -5.28 -1.50
C VAL A 96 3.34 -6.14 -0.37
N LEU A 97 2.12 -6.66 -0.52
CA LEU A 97 1.46 -7.43 0.55
C LEU A 97 2.25 -8.67 1.01
N GLY A 98 3.00 -9.31 0.12
CA GLY A 98 3.85 -10.45 0.48
C GLY A 98 4.97 -10.09 1.46
N TYR A 99 5.39 -8.81 1.49
CA TYR A 99 6.45 -8.35 2.40
C TYR A 99 5.94 -8.13 3.82
N PHE A 100 4.64 -7.89 4.02
CA PHE A 100 4.08 -7.68 5.37
C PHE A 100 4.10 -8.94 6.24
N TYR A 101 4.34 -10.12 5.65
CA TYR A 101 4.31 -11.42 6.34
C TYR A 101 3.02 -11.67 7.15
N ASP A 102 1.93 -11.01 6.77
CA ASP A 102 0.66 -11.05 7.50
C ASP A 102 -0.36 -11.91 6.75
N GLN A 103 -0.80 -12.99 7.40
CA GLN A 103 -1.77 -13.94 6.85
C GLN A 103 -3.13 -13.30 6.51
N ARG A 104 -3.45 -12.13 7.08
CA ARG A 104 -4.65 -11.37 6.71
C ARG A 104 -4.66 -10.96 5.23
N ALA A 105 -3.50 -10.92 4.57
CA ALA A 105 -3.39 -10.61 3.14
C ALA A 105 -3.80 -11.79 2.21
N VAL A 106 -3.74 -13.04 2.70
CA VAL A 106 -3.98 -14.25 1.88
C VAL A 106 -5.31 -14.22 1.13
N PRO A 107 -6.50 -14.03 1.76
CA PRO A 107 -7.77 -14.09 1.04
C PRO A 107 -7.90 -12.98 -0.01
N PHE A 108 -7.18 -11.86 0.15
CA PHE A 108 -7.16 -10.79 -0.84
C PHE A 108 -6.30 -11.17 -2.04
N LEU A 109 -5.11 -11.75 -1.80
CA LEU A 109 -4.20 -12.17 -2.86
C LEU A 109 -4.75 -13.36 -3.66
N GLU A 110 -5.46 -14.30 -3.03
CA GLU A 110 -6.12 -15.42 -3.72
C GLU A 110 -7.13 -14.92 -4.76
N ARG A 111 -7.90 -13.88 -4.45
CA ARG A 111 -8.85 -13.27 -5.40
C ARG A 111 -8.14 -12.64 -6.60
N VAL A 112 -6.94 -12.11 -6.39
CA VAL A 112 -6.14 -11.42 -7.41
C VAL A 112 -5.46 -12.40 -8.38
N LEU A 113 -5.43 -13.70 -8.06
CA LEU A 113 -5.01 -14.73 -9.02
C LEU A 113 -5.91 -14.80 -10.25
N ALA A 114 -7.11 -14.20 -10.21
CA ALA A 114 -8.01 -14.05 -11.35
C ALA A 114 -7.92 -12.67 -12.04
N ASP A 115 -6.97 -11.80 -11.68
CA ASP A 115 -6.81 -10.49 -12.32
C ASP A 115 -6.57 -10.63 -13.83
N THR A 116 -7.07 -9.67 -14.62
CA THR A 116 -6.92 -9.67 -16.07
C THR A 116 -5.46 -9.49 -16.49
N ASP A 117 -4.68 -8.79 -15.67
CA ASP A 117 -3.29 -8.51 -15.94
C ASP A 117 -2.35 -9.64 -15.47
N PRO A 118 -1.47 -10.16 -16.34
CA PRO A 118 -0.59 -11.27 -16.01
C PRO A 118 0.45 -10.94 -14.93
N ASP A 119 0.95 -9.71 -14.87
CA ASP A 119 1.95 -9.33 -13.88
C ASP A 119 1.31 -9.19 -12.50
N VAL A 120 0.05 -8.71 -12.43
CA VAL A 120 -0.72 -8.70 -11.19
C VAL A 120 -0.87 -10.12 -10.64
N ARG A 121 -1.28 -11.08 -11.49
CA ARG A 121 -1.40 -12.50 -11.09
C ARG A 121 -0.06 -13.08 -10.62
N ALA A 122 1.02 -12.83 -11.36
CA ALA A 122 2.35 -13.32 -11.02
C ALA A 122 2.86 -12.76 -9.69
N ASN A 123 2.61 -11.47 -9.41
CA ASN A 123 2.95 -10.86 -8.13
C ASN A 123 2.12 -11.44 -6.98
N ALA A 124 0.82 -11.66 -7.19
CA ALA A 124 -0.04 -12.25 -6.17
C ALA A 124 0.41 -13.67 -5.80
N GLN A 125 0.74 -14.50 -6.80
CA GLN A 125 1.26 -15.84 -6.57
C GLN A 125 2.57 -15.81 -5.76
N LYS A 126 3.55 -14.98 -6.17
CA LYS A 126 4.82 -14.84 -5.43
C LYS A 126 4.61 -14.38 -3.99
N SER A 127 3.69 -13.46 -3.76
CA SER A 127 3.36 -12.98 -2.42
C SER A 127 2.69 -14.06 -1.57
N LEU A 128 1.79 -14.86 -2.13
CA LEU A 128 1.20 -16.02 -1.44
C LEU A 128 2.26 -17.06 -1.08
N GLU A 129 3.15 -17.41 -2.01
CA GLU A 129 4.28 -18.31 -1.74
C GLU A 129 5.15 -17.79 -0.60
N ARG A 130 5.42 -16.47 -0.55
CA ARG A 130 6.17 -15.84 0.53
C ARG A 130 5.47 -15.95 1.88
N LEU A 131 4.16 -15.69 1.92
CA LEU A 131 3.35 -15.78 3.14
C LEU A 131 3.23 -17.21 3.66
N MET A 132 3.06 -18.19 2.77
CA MET A 132 2.92 -19.60 3.13
C MET A 132 4.25 -20.26 3.55
N ARG A 133 5.40 -19.66 3.22
CA ARG A 133 6.72 -20.13 3.65
C ARG A 133 7.13 -19.62 5.04
N HIS A 134 6.34 -18.72 5.63
CA HIS A 134 6.57 -18.14 6.96
C HIS A 134 5.53 -18.60 8.01
N CYS A 135 4.97 -19.80 7.85
CA CYS A 135 4.24 -20.53 8.88
C CYS A 135 5.18 -21.29 9.82
#